data_AF-A0A6G0ZDW0-F1
#
_entry.id   AF-A0A6G0ZDW0-F1
#
_cell.length_a   1.000
_cell.length_b   1.000
_cell.length_c   1.000
_cell.angle_alpha   90.00
_cell.angle_beta   90.00
_cell.angle_gamma   90.00
#
_symmetry.space_group_name_H-M   'P 1'
#
loop_
_entity.id
_entity.type
_entity.pdbx_description
1 polymer ?
#
loop_
_entity_poly.entity_id
_entity_poly.type
_entity_poly.pdbx_seq_one_letter_code
_entity_poly.pdbx_strand_id
1 'polypeptide(L)'
;LGLSIDRRLTWSQRIKIKKIALNARLRFLKTLISNFKHTPLNTKLLIYKSLFKPMWTYGLQLWSNAKKSNTNKIQTFQNNFLCKITNSPPYISNLTRINNLLQMIPL
;
A
#
# COMPACT_ATOMS: atom_id res chain seq x y z
N LEU A 1 -23.65 -3.03 6.38
CA LEU A 1 -22.86 -3.56 5.24
C LEU A 1 -23.47 -3.02 3.95
N GLY A 2 -22.79 -2.12 3.26
CA GLY A 2 -23.27 -1.49 2.03
C GLY A 2 -22.16 -1.47 0.99
N LEU A 3 -22.09 -2.51 0.16
CA LEU A 3 -21.15 -2.59 -0.95
C LEU A 3 -21.84 -2.03 -2.19
N SER A 4 -21.63 -0.75 -2.48
CA SER A 4 -22.01 -0.19 -3.77
C SER A 4 -21.12 -0.80 -4.86
N ILE A 5 -21.71 -1.69 -5.66
CA ILE A 5 -21.09 -2.26 -6.85
C ILE A 5 -21.22 -1.20 -7.94
N ASP A 6 -20.09 -0.68 -8.40
CA ASP A 6 -20.04 0.31 -9.48
C ASP A 6 -20.51 -0.36 -10.80
N ARG A 7 -21.44 0.28 -11.52
CA ARG A 7 -22.08 -0.27 -12.74
C ARG A 7 -21.08 -0.69 -13.81
N ARG A 8 -19.90 -0.04 -13.85
CA ARG A 8 -18.85 -0.33 -14.84
C ARG A 8 -17.74 -1.24 -14.32
N LEU A 9 -17.85 -1.72 -13.07
CA LEU A 9 -16.80 -2.47 -12.37
C LEU A 9 -15.40 -1.82 -12.47
N THR A 10 -15.32 -0.50 -12.68
CA THR A 10 -14.03 0.17 -12.87
C THR A 10 -13.30 0.36 -11.55
N TRP A 11 -13.96 0.13 -10.42
CA TRP A 11 -13.42 0.18 -9.06
C TRP A 11 -12.73 1.50 -8.68
N SER A 12 -12.81 2.52 -9.54
CA SER A 12 -12.07 3.78 -9.43
C SER A 12 -12.49 4.57 -8.19
N GLN A 13 -13.80 4.63 -7.93
CA GLN A 13 -14.36 5.28 -6.75
C GLN A 13 -14.00 4.54 -5.46
N ARG A 14 -14.05 3.21 -5.45
CA ARG A 14 -13.64 2.41 -4.28
C ARG A 14 -12.16 2.57 -3.97
N ILE A 15 -11.30 2.57 -4.99
CA ILE A 15 -9.85 2.82 -4.83
C ILE A 15 -9.61 4.24 -4.30
N LYS A 16 -10.36 5.24 -4.78
CA LYS A 16 -10.29 6.61 -4.25
C LYS A 16 -10.65 6.66 -2.77
N ILE A 17 -11.76 6.04 -2.37
CA ILE A 17 -12.20 5.98 -0.97
C ILE A 17 -11.16 5.23 -0.10
N LYS A 18 -10.64 4.09 -0.58
CA LYS A 18 -9.61 3.33 0.14
C LYS A 18 -8.31 4.12 0.27
N LYS A 19 -7.89 4.83 -0.77
CA LYS A 19 -6.73 5.72 -0.73
C LYS A 19 -6.91 6.85 0.28
N ILE A 20 -8.10 7.44 0.39
CA ILE A 20 -8.42 8.46 1.40
C ILE A 20 -8.31 7.86 2.81
N ALA A 21 -8.91 6.69 3.05
CA ALA A 21 -8.84 6.01 4.33
C ALA A 21 -7.39 5.63 4.71
N LEU A 22 -6.61 5.14 3.74
CA LEU A 22 -5.19 4.83 3.91
C LEU A 22 -4.37 6.08 4.22
N ASN A 23 -4.60 7.18 3.51
CA ASN A 23 -3.94 8.46 3.80
C ASN A 23 -4.28 8.97 5.20
N ALA A 24 -5.52 8.83 5.65
CA ALA A 24 -5.92 9.19 7.01
C ALA A 24 -5.20 8.33 8.06
N ARG A 25 -5.13 7.01 7.85
CA ARG A 25 -4.37 6.10 8.73
C ARG A 25 -2.87 6.38 8.70
N LEU A 26 -2.31 6.72 7.54
CA LEU A 26 -0.91 7.16 7.44
C LEU A 26 -0.64 8.45 8.20
N ARG A 27 -1.58 9.40 8.20
CA ARG A 27 -1.45 10.62 9.00
C ARG A 27 -1.45 10.30 10.49
N PHE A 28 -2.32 9.40 10.94
CA PHE A 28 -2.33 8.95 12.34
C PHE A 28 -1.01 8.24 12.72
N LEU A 29 -0.52 7.38 11.83
CA LEU A 29 0.75 6.67 12.01
C LEU A 29 1.98 7.52 11.70
N LYS A 30 1.81 8.78 11.30
CA LYS A 30 2.92 9.66 10.90
C LYS A 30 3.91 9.83 12.04
N THR A 31 3.45 9.96 13.27
CA THR A 31 4.31 10.12 14.45
C THR A 31 5.14 8.85 14.73
N LEU A 32 4.53 7.67 14.55
CA LEU A 32 5.24 6.39 14.63
C LEU A 32 6.28 6.28 13.51
N ILE A 33 5.91 6.66 12.28
CA ILE A 33 6.78 6.58 11.10
C ILE A 33 7.88 7.65 11.10
N SER A 34 7.65 8.86 11.62
CA SER A 34 8.67 9.92 11.68
C SER A 34 9.82 9.55 12.62
N ASN A 35 9.51 8.76 13.65
CA ASN A 35 10.51 8.23 14.58
C ASN A 35 11.30 7.06 13.97
N PHE A 36 11.02 6.66 12.72
CA PHE A 36 11.72 5.56 12.06
C PHE A 36 13.17 5.88 11.71
N LYS A 37 13.68 7.10 11.93
CA LYS A 37 15.08 7.44 11.66
C LYS A 37 16.06 6.51 12.40
N HIS A 38 15.73 6.09 13.63
CA HIS A 38 16.60 5.28 14.49
C HIS A 38 16.09 3.85 14.75
N THR A 39 14.95 3.45 14.18
CA THR A 39 14.46 2.08 14.35
C THR A 39 15.10 1.13 13.33
N PRO A 40 15.34 -0.13 13.71
CA PRO A 40 15.87 -1.13 12.79
C PRO A 40 14.84 -1.43 11.68
N LEU A 41 15.34 -1.72 10.47
CA LEU A 41 14.52 -1.96 9.27
C LEU A 41 13.46 -3.05 9.49
N ASN A 42 13.81 -4.10 10.23
CA ASN A 42 12.93 -5.24 10.53
C ASN A 42 11.67 -4.83 11.31
N THR A 43 11.80 -3.93 12.28
CA THR A 43 10.66 -3.43 13.06
C THR A 43 9.73 -2.59 12.19
N LYS A 44 10.27 -1.76 11.29
CA LYS A 44 9.46 -0.98 10.35
C LYS A 44 8.69 -1.87 9.38
N LEU A 45 9.34 -2.94 8.89
CA LEU A 45 8.74 -3.96 8.05
C LEU A 45 7.64 -4.72 8.78
N LEU A 46 7.84 -5.07 10.05
CA LEU A 46 6.82 -5.72 10.87
C LEU A 46 5.59 -4.82 11.04
N ILE A 47 5.78 -3.54 11.35
CA ILE A 47 4.68 -2.56 11.44
C ILE A 47 3.93 -2.45 10.11
N TYR A 48 4.64 -2.45 8.98
CA TYR A 48 4.00 -2.46 7.66
C TYR A 48 3.16 -3.72 7.44
N LYS A 49 3.73 -4.89 7.73
CA LYS A 49 3.06 -6.18 7.60
C LYS A 49 1.82 -6.26 8.49
N SER A 50 1.88 -5.80 9.72
CA SER A 50 0.76 -5.91 10.67
C SER A 50 -0.36 -4.91 10.37
N LEU A 51 -0.03 -3.66 10.05
CA LEU A 51 -1.05 -2.61 9.91
C LEU A 51 -1.59 -2.50 8.48
N PHE A 52 -0.71 -2.60 7.48
CA PHE A 52 -1.06 -2.28 6.09
C PHE A 52 -1.32 -3.52 5.25
N LYS A 53 -0.57 -4.63 5.42
CA LYS A 53 -0.83 -5.89 4.68
C LYS A 53 -2.30 -6.31 4.73
N PRO A 54 -2.96 -6.43 5.91
CA PRO A 54 -4.34 -6.91 5.94
C PRO A 54 -5.29 -6.01 5.14
N MET A 55 -5.08 -4.69 5.14
CA MET A 55 -5.92 -3.78 4.36
C MET A 55 -5.87 -4.04 2.85
N TRP A 56 -4.72 -4.51 2.35
CA TRP A 56 -4.53 -4.87 0.95
C TRP A 56 -5.01 -6.29 0.66
N THR A 57 -4.76 -7.23 1.57
CA THR A 57 -5.15 -8.64 1.42
C THR A 57 -6.66 -8.82 1.31
N TYR A 58 -7.46 -8.09 2.08
CA TYR A 58 -8.92 -8.14 1.98
C TYR A 58 -9.46 -7.66 0.61
N GLY A 59 -8.68 -6.90 -0.15
CA GLY A 59 -9.03 -6.43 -1.49
C GLY A 59 -8.56 -7.33 -2.62
N LEU A 60 -7.78 -8.37 -2.33
CA LEU A 60 -7.04 -9.14 -3.35
C LEU A 60 -7.95 -9.75 -4.41
N GLN A 61 -9.00 -10.44 -3.98
CA GLN A 61 -9.99 -11.06 -4.87
C GLN A 61 -10.74 -10.01 -5.74
N LEU A 62 -10.80 -8.76 -5.29
CA LEU A 62 -11.46 -7.68 -5.99
C LEU A 62 -10.51 -6.95 -6.96
N TRP A 63 -9.19 -7.02 -6.73
CA TRP A 63 -8.20 -6.22 -7.45
C TRP A 63 -7.44 -7.03 -8.50
N SER A 64 -7.48 -8.36 -8.43
CA SER A 64 -6.97 -9.22 -9.52
C SER A 64 -7.69 -8.94 -10.85
N ASN A 65 -8.96 -8.52 -10.79
CA ASN A 65 -9.77 -8.14 -11.97
C ASN A 65 -9.84 -6.62 -12.21
N ALA A 66 -8.96 -5.82 -11.58
CA ALA A 66 -8.94 -4.37 -11.78
C ALA A 66 -8.14 -3.98 -13.03
N LYS A 67 -8.57 -2.91 -13.71
CA LYS A 67 -7.81 -2.32 -14.82
C LYS A 67 -6.37 -1.98 -14.38
N LYS A 68 -5.39 -2.21 -15.25
CA LYS A 68 -3.96 -1.93 -14.99
C LYS A 68 -3.70 -0.52 -14.46
N SER A 69 -4.42 0.49 -14.94
CA SER A 69 -4.31 1.88 -14.47
C SER A 69 -4.69 2.06 -12.99
N ASN A 70 -5.58 1.22 -12.47
CA ASN A 70 -5.99 1.22 -11.08
C ASN A 70 -5.00 0.47 -10.20
N THR A 71 -4.50 -0.68 -10.66
CA THR A 71 -3.43 -1.43 -10.01
C THR A 71 -2.15 -0.59 -9.89
N ASN A 72 -1.82 0.19 -10.92
CA ASN A 72 -0.69 1.12 -10.88
C ASN A 72 -0.83 2.16 -9.76
N LYS A 73 -2.03 2.71 -9.53
CA LYS A 73 -2.27 3.69 -8.45
C LYS A 73 -2.00 3.09 -7.07
N ILE A 74 -2.32 1.82 -6.89
CA ILE A 74 -2.06 1.05 -5.67
C ILE A 74 -0.56 0.82 -5.51
N GLN A 75 0.11 0.37 -6.57
CA GLN A 75 1.54 0.14 -6.58
C GLN A 75 2.33 1.41 -6.26
N THR A 76 1.97 2.55 -6.86
CA THR A 76 2.61 3.84 -6.57
C THR A 76 2.48 4.22 -5.10
N PHE A 77 1.33 3.94 -4.47
CA PHE A 77 1.16 4.20 -3.03
C PHE A 77 2.08 3.31 -2.18
N GLN A 78 2.16 2.01 -2.49
CA GLN A 78 3.03 1.06 -1.79
C GLN A 78 4.50 1.46 -1.93
N ASN A 79 4.94 1.84 -3.14
CA ASN A 79 6.30 2.29 -3.39
C ASN A 79 6.65 3.55 -2.59
N ASN A 80 5.76 4.55 -2.58
CA ASN A 80 5.96 5.76 -1.80
C ASN A 80 6.06 5.48 -0.29
N PHE A 81 5.28 4.52 0.21
CA PHE A 81 5.33 4.13 1.61
C PHE A 81 6.65 3.41 1.96
N LEU A 82 7.08 2.48 1.10
CA LEU A 82 8.35 1.77 1.28
C LEU A 82 9.53 2.74 1.27
N CYS A 83 9.51 3.75 0.39
CA CYS A 83 10.52 4.80 0.33
C CYS A 83 10.58 5.61 1.63
N LYS A 84 9.44 5.90 2.26
CA LYS A 84 9.39 6.55 3.57
C LYS A 84 9.98 5.69 4.69
N ILE A 85 9.77 4.39 4.66
CA ILE A 85 10.34 3.45 5.64
C ILE A 85 11.87 3.35 5.50
N THR A 86 12.32 3.31 4.25
CA THR A 86 13.72 3.05 3.88
C THR A 86 14.54 4.32 3.68
N ASN A 87 13.97 5.51 3.92
CA ASN A 87 14.59 6.82 3.69
C ASN A 87 15.25 6.94 2.30
N SER A 88 14.54 6.51 1.27
CA SER A 88 15.12 6.35 -0.07
C SER A 88 14.30 7.08 -1.14
N PRO A 89 14.90 7.51 -2.27
CA PRO A 89 14.20 8.26 -3.29
C PRO A 89 13.05 7.46 -3.95
N PRO A 90 11.91 8.12 -4.25
CA PRO A 90 10.71 7.46 -4.77
C PRO A 90 10.83 6.92 -6.20
N TYR A 91 11.82 7.39 -6.97
CA TYR A 91 12.02 7.08 -8.39
C TYR A 91 13.02 5.94 -8.65
N ILE A 92 13.58 5.32 -7.60
CA ILE A 92 14.48 4.17 -7.78
C ILE A 92 13.65 2.98 -8.24
N SER A 93 13.78 2.65 -9.53
CA SER A 93 13.16 1.52 -10.21
C SER A 93 13.83 0.20 -9.82
N ASN A 94 13.68 -0.23 -8.58
CA ASN A 94 14.21 -1.51 -8.14
C ASN A 94 13.06 -2.49 -7.89
N LEU A 95 12.69 -3.19 -8.97
CA LEU A 95 12.11 -4.54 -8.94
C LEU A 95 12.82 -5.42 -7.88
N THR A 96 14.11 -5.21 -7.66
CA THR A 96 14.96 -5.88 -6.66
C THR A 96 14.66 -5.52 -5.20
N ARG A 97 14.21 -4.31 -4.87
CA ARG A 97 13.85 -3.91 -3.48
C ARG A 97 12.51 -4.50 -3.04
N ILE A 98 11.65 -4.66 -4.03
CA ILE A 98 10.30 -5.20 -4.00
C ILE A 98 10.41 -6.73 -3.91
N ASN A 99 11.10 -7.40 -4.83
CA ASN A 99 11.16 -8.87 -4.85
C ASN A 99 11.84 -9.51 -3.63
N ASN A 100 12.88 -8.90 -3.05
CA ASN A 100 13.52 -9.47 -1.84
C ASN A 100 12.69 -9.26 -0.55
N LEU A 101 11.70 -8.37 -0.55
CA LEU A 101 10.81 -8.12 0.60
C LEU A 101 9.36 -8.60 0.36
N LEU A 102 9.02 -9.00 -0.86
CA LEU A 102 7.67 -9.37 -1.30
C LEU A 102 7.51 -10.88 -1.53
N GLN A 103 7.35 -11.60 -0.43
CA GLN A 103 6.24 -12.56 -0.34
C GLN A 103 4.96 -11.84 0.12
N MET A 104 4.66 -10.69 -0.45
CA MET A 104 3.46 -9.92 -0.10
C MET A 104 2.70 -9.55 -1.36
N ILE A 105 1.82 -10.50 -1.71
CA ILE A 105 0.71 -10.41 -2.66
C ILE A 105 1.09 -10.90 -4.07
N PRO A 106 0.53 -12.04 -4.53
CA PRO A 106 0.50 -12.35 -5.95
C PRO A 106 -0.51 -11.40 -6.61
N LEU A 107 -0.13 -10.78 -7.72
CA LEU A 107 -1.12 -10.19 -8.63
C LEU A 107 -1.99 -11.30 -9.21
#